data_AF-A0A8J5XY66-F1
#
_entry.id   AF-A0A8J5XY66-F1
#
_cell.length_a   1.000
_cell.length_b   1.000
_cell.length_c   1.000
_cell.angle_alpha   90.00
_cell.angle_beta   90.00
_cell.angle_gamma   90.00
#
_symmetry.space_group_name_H-M   'P 1'
#
loop_
_entity.id
_entity.type
_entity.pdbx_description
1 polymer ?
#
loop_
_entity_poly.entity_id
_entity_poly.type
_entity_poly.pdbx_seq_one_letter_code
_entity_poly.pdbx_strand_id
1 'polypeptide(L)'
;MPGLTAGQFTRAEAGDNAKLLATAASGLLAGALTFVSFVDTRTILRLVHEGESKLVTRYFSVWWPNGRDLMLPLVLTTGALHGAAYALTSELGWLWTAAAATSIGPYTRVVLGEDIAALRDAGTAKVATIARRFCMLHHPRTLIAAATFAVALRSLSTPRR
;
A
#
# COMPACT_ATOMS: atom_id res chain seq x y z
N MET A 1 -11.62 -32.33 -29.84
CA MET A 1 -11.38 -31.22 -28.90
C MET A 1 -12.71 -30.81 -28.30
N PRO A 2 -12.94 -30.95 -26.99
CA PRO A 2 -14.18 -30.48 -26.38
C PRO A 2 -14.21 -28.94 -26.45
N GLY A 3 -15.22 -28.39 -27.12
CA GLY A 3 -15.42 -26.94 -27.22
C GLY A 3 -15.85 -26.35 -25.88
N LEU A 4 -15.26 -25.22 -25.51
CA LEU A 4 -15.73 -24.43 -24.36
C LEU A 4 -17.14 -23.90 -24.64
N THR A 5 -18.02 -23.97 -23.65
CA THR A 5 -19.36 -23.37 -23.75
C THR A 5 -19.27 -21.84 -23.64
N ALA A 6 -20.27 -21.12 -24.16
CA ALA A 6 -20.29 -19.65 -24.12
C ALA A 6 -20.09 -19.07 -22.69
N GLY A 7 -20.56 -19.76 -21.65
CA GLY A 7 -20.35 -19.35 -20.25
C GLY A 7 -18.95 -19.61 -19.69
N GLN A 8 -18.17 -20.51 -20.30
CA GLN A 8 -16.77 -20.73 -19.91
C GLN A 8 -15.85 -19.66 -20.52
N PHE A 9 -16.19 -19.16 -21.71
CA PHE A 9 -15.46 -18.07 -22.37
C PHE A 9 -15.53 -16.77 -21.56
N THR A 10 -16.71 -16.42 -21.04
CA THR A 10 -16.91 -15.20 -20.23
C THR A 10 -16.18 -15.24 -18.89
N ARG A 11 -16.15 -16.40 -18.21
CA ARG A 11 -15.43 -16.55 -16.94
C ARG A 11 -13.91 -16.45 -17.12
N ALA A 12 -13.39 -17.03 -18.20
CA ALA A 12 -11.99 -16.92 -18.59
C ALA A 12 -11.59 -15.44 -18.77
N GLU A 13 -12.29 -14.73 -19.64
CA GLU A 13 -12.03 -13.30 -19.90
C GLU A 13 -12.14 -12.45 -18.62
N ALA A 14 -13.16 -12.69 -17.80
CA ALA A 14 -13.31 -12.02 -16.51
C ALA A 14 -12.12 -12.29 -15.58
N GLY A 15 -11.58 -13.51 -15.59
CA GLY A 15 -10.37 -13.87 -14.85
C GLY A 15 -9.16 -13.05 -15.28
N ASP A 16 -8.89 -12.93 -16.58
CA ASP A 16 -7.75 -12.14 -17.08
C ASP A 16 -7.89 -10.66 -16.77
N ASN A 17 -9.10 -10.11 -16.95
CA ASN A 17 -9.39 -8.72 -16.61
C ASN A 17 -9.17 -8.46 -15.11
N ALA A 18 -9.59 -9.39 -14.25
CA ALA A 18 -9.36 -9.28 -12.80
C ALA A 18 -7.87 -9.32 -12.45
N LYS A 19 -7.07 -10.20 -13.09
CA LYS A 19 -5.61 -10.25 -12.90
C LYS A 19 -4.95 -8.93 -13.29
N LEU A 20 -5.33 -8.35 -14.42
CA LEU A 20 -4.80 -7.08 -14.91
C LEU A 20 -5.12 -5.93 -13.95
N LEU A 21 -6.38 -5.82 -13.52
CA LEU A 21 -6.81 -4.78 -12.58
C LEU A 21 -6.12 -4.92 -11.21
N ALA A 22 -6.01 -6.14 -10.69
CA ALA A 22 -5.27 -6.41 -9.46
C ALA A 22 -3.79 -5.98 -9.57
N THR A 23 -3.15 -6.33 -10.68
CA THR A 23 -1.75 -5.95 -10.95
C THR A 23 -1.59 -4.43 -11.06
N ALA A 24 -2.49 -3.75 -11.77
CA ALA A 24 -2.47 -2.30 -11.88
C ALA A 24 -2.66 -1.60 -10.51
N ALA A 25 -3.61 -2.07 -9.72
CA ALA A 25 -3.87 -1.53 -8.38
C ALA A 25 -2.69 -1.72 -7.42
N SER A 26 -2.05 -2.89 -7.43
CA SER A 26 -0.83 -3.11 -6.63
C SER A 26 0.35 -2.27 -7.11
N GLY A 27 0.46 -2.00 -8.41
CA GLY A 27 1.43 -1.04 -8.95
C GLY A 27 1.22 0.39 -8.44
N LEU A 28 -0.04 0.87 -8.44
CA LEU A 28 -0.41 2.16 -7.85
C LEU A 28 -0.09 2.22 -6.35
N LEU A 29 -0.43 1.17 -5.61
CA LEU A 29 -0.14 1.07 -4.19
C LEU A 29 1.37 1.11 -3.89
N ALA A 30 2.17 0.35 -4.66
CA ALA A 30 3.62 0.36 -4.55
C ALA A 30 4.22 1.73 -4.90
N GLY A 31 3.74 2.37 -5.97
CA GLY A 31 4.15 3.72 -6.36
C GLY A 31 3.87 4.77 -5.28
N ALA A 32 2.64 4.77 -4.74
CA ALA A 32 2.24 5.71 -3.69
C ALA A 32 3.09 5.54 -2.42
N LEU A 33 3.32 4.31 -1.97
CA LEU A 33 4.13 4.05 -0.78
C LEU A 33 5.62 4.34 -0.99
N THR A 34 6.13 4.10 -2.20
CA THR A 34 7.48 4.52 -2.61
C THR A 34 7.61 6.03 -2.53
N PHE A 35 6.65 6.78 -3.10
CA PHE A 35 6.64 8.24 -3.02
C PHE A 35 6.68 8.73 -1.57
N VAL A 36 5.77 8.21 -0.74
CA VAL A 36 5.73 8.53 0.70
C VAL A 36 7.06 8.20 1.39
N SER A 37 7.66 7.04 1.09
CA SER A 37 8.88 6.58 1.75
C SER A 37 10.17 7.24 1.28
N PHE A 38 10.21 7.83 0.10
CA PHE A 38 11.44 8.40 -0.46
C PHE A 38 11.37 9.90 -0.70
N VAL A 39 10.17 10.47 -0.78
CA VAL A 39 9.95 11.90 -0.92
C VAL A 39 9.47 12.48 0.41
N ASP A 40 8.32 12.06 0.92
CA ASP A 40 7.73 12.69 2.11
C ASP A 40 8.59 12.48 3.36
N THR A 41 9.07 11.27 3.62
CA THR A 41 9.95 10.99 4.77
C THR A 41 11.25 11.79 4.68
N ARG A 42 11.85 11.93 3.49
CA ARG A 42 13.09 12.70 3.31
C ARG A 42 12.86 14.18 3.53
N THR A 43 11.74 14.72 3.05
CA THR A 43 11.32 16.10 3.33
C THR A 43 11.17 16.33 4.83
N ILE A 44 10.46 15.43 5.54
CA ILE A 44 10.29 15.53 6.99
C ILE A 44 11.64 15.44 7.72
N LEU A 45 12.49 14.48 7.36
CA LEU A 45 13.81 14.30 7.97
C LEU A 45 14.72 15.51 7.73
N ARG A 46 14.63 16.15 6.56
CA ARG A 46 15.35 17.38 6.26
C ARG A 46 14.91 18.53 7.16
N LEU A 47 13.61 18.74 7.31
CA LEU A 47 13.06 19.76 8.22
C LEU A 47 13.46 19.50 9.69
N VAL A 48 13.46 18.23 10.10
CA VAL A 48 13.95 17.84 11.44
C VAL A 48 15.44 18.17 11.61
N HIS A 49 16.26 17.95 10.58
CA HIS A 49 17.69 18.27 10.61
C HIS A 49 17.94 19.78 10.68
N GLU A 50 17.10 20.59 10.04
CA GLU A 50 17.15 22.06 10.07
C GLU A 50 16.57 22.66 11.37
N GLY A 51 16.06 21.83 12.28
CA GLY A 51 15.47 22.29 13.55
C GLY A 51 14.05 22.84 13.42
N GLU A 52 13.41 22.68 12.25
CA GLU A 52 12.10 23.23 11.88
C GLU A 52 10.93 22.44 12.47
N SER A 53 10.97 22.16 13.78
CA SER A 53 9.99 21.29 14.46
C SER A 53 8.55 21.82 14.34
N LYS A 54 8.36 23.14 14.36
CA LYS A 54 7.03 23.75 14.17
C LYS A 54 6.48 23.49 12.77
N LEU A 55 7.34 23.57 11.75
CA LEU A 55 6.95 23.33 10.37
C LEU A 55 6.64 21.84 10.16
N VAL A 56 7.41 20.93 10.77
CA VAL A 56 7.11 19.48 10.75
C VAL A 56 5.71 19.20 11.31
N THR A 57 5.37 19.73 12.49
CA THR A 57 4.03 19.53 13.07
C THR A 57 2.92 20.10 12.17
N ARG A 58 3.12 21.30 11.62
CA ARG A 58 2.14 21.93 10.71
C ARG A 58 2.00 21.17 9.38
N TYR A 59 3.10 20.72 8.82
CA TYR A 59 3.10 19.89 7.61
C TYR A 59 2.37 18.58 7.89
N PHE A 60 2.73 17.89 8.98
CA PHE A 60 2.16 16.60 9.35
C PHE A 60 0.66 16.66 9.59
N SER A 61 0.16 17.70 10.26
CA SER A 61 -1.27 17.86 10.54
C SER A 61 -2.14 17.97 9.28
N VAL A 62 -1.57 18.45 8.18
CA VAL A 62 -2.23 18.50 6.87
C VAL A 62 -1.94 17.23 6.06
N TRP A 63 -0.68 16.84 5.97
CA TRP A 63 -0.25 15.71 5.14
C TRP A 63 -0.86 14.38 5.58
N TRP A 64 -0.89 14.09 6.88
CA TRP A 64 -1.32 12.79 7.38
C TRP A 64 -2.81 12.47 7.09
N PRO A 65 -3.79 13.34 7.41
CA PRO A 65 -5.19 13.08 7.09
C PRO A 65 -5.41 12.88 5.58
N ASN A 66 -4.83 13.74 4.74
CA ASN A 66 -4.95 13.64 3.28
C ASN A 66 -4.33 12.35 2.75
N GLY A 67 -3.13 11.99 3.21
CA GLY A 67 -2.48 10.73 2.86
C GLY A 67 -3.29 9.52 3.28
N ARG A 68 -3.85 9.51 4.49
CA ARG A 68 -4.73 8.44 4.98
C ARG A 68 -5.99 8.30 4.12
N ASP A 69 -6.66 9.41 3.83
CA ASP A 69 -7.94 9.42 3.12
C ASP A 69 -7.78 8.98 1.66
N LEU A 70 -6.60 9.19 1.06
CA LEU A 70 -6.22 8.62 -0.23
C LEU A 70 -5.81 7.14 -0.12
N MET A 71 -4.97 6.79 0.85
CA MET A 71 -4.36 5.46 0.95
C MET A 71 -5.34 4.37 1.39
N LEU A 72 -6.31 4.69 2.25
CA LEU A 72 -7.26 3.69 2.75
C LEU A 72 -8.11 3.09 1.61
N PRO A 73 -8.79 3.89 0.75
CA PRO A 73 -9.48 3.36 -0.42
C PRO A 73 -8.57 2.57 -1.36
N LEU A 74 -7.32 3.03 -1.57
CA LEU A 74 -6.37 2.35 -2.45
C LEU A 74 -6.00 0.96 -1.91
N VAL A 75 -5.71 0.83 -0.61
CA VAL A 75 -5.40 -0.45 0.04
C VAL A 75 -6.60 -1.40 -0.02
N LEU A 76 -7.79 -0.91 0.31
CA LEU A 76 -9.02 -1.73 0.28
C LEU A 76 -9.36 -2.19 -1.13
N THR A 77 -9.27 -1.29 -2.11
CA THR A 77 -9.54 -1.61 -3.52
C THR A 77 -8.52 -2.62 -4.05
N THR A 78 -7.23 -2.44 -3.72
CA THR A 78 -6.18 -3.40 -4.09
C THR A 78 -6.47 -4.77 -3.48
N GLY A 79 -6.76 -4.86 -2.19
CA GLY A 79 -7.12 -6.11 -1.52
C GLY A 79 -8.33 -6.79 -2.16
N ALA A 80 -9.38 -6.02 -2.45
CA ALA A 80 -10.61 -6.53 -3.06
C ALA A 80 -10.38 -7.06 -4.49
N LEU A 81 -9.61 -6.34 -5.32
CA LEU A 81 -9.29 -6.77 -6.68
C LEU A 81 -8.45 -8.06 -6.69
N HIS A 82 -7.48 -8.18 -5.77
CA HIS A 82 -6.73 -9.41 -5.60
C HIS A 82 -7.61 -10.56 -5.09
N GLY A 83 -8.53 -10.30 -4.16
CA GLY A 83 -9.53 -11.29 -3.72
C GLY A 83 -10.45 -11.74 -4.85
N ALA A 84 -10.88 -10.83 -5.73
CA ALA A 84 -11.68 -11.15 -6.91
C ALA A 84 -10.88 -11.98 -7.92
N ALA A 85 -9.62 -11.63 -8.17
CA ALA A 85 -8.73 -12.42 -9.03
C ALA A 85 -8.55 -13.84 -8.48
N TYR A 86 -8.40 -14.01 -7.17
CA TYR A 86 -8.38 -15.32 -6.54
C TYR A 86 -9.70 -16.09 -6.74
N ALA A 87 -10.85 -15.47 -6.48
CA ALA A 87 -12.15 -16.14 -6.64
C ALA A 87 -12.41 -16.62 -8.08
N LEU A 88 -11.88 -15.92 -9.08
CA LEU A 88 -12.06 -16.26 -10.49
C LEU A 88 -11.06 -17.30 -11.01
N THR A 89 -9.84 -17.32 -10.47
CA THR A 89 -8.71 -18.11 -11.01
C THR A 89 -8.25 -19.25 -10.11
N SER A 90 -8.61 -19.22 -8.82
CA SER A 90 -8.15 -20.13 -7.77
C SER A 90 -6.63 -20.16 -7.56
N GLU A 91 -5.87 -19.20 -8.10
CA GLU A 91 -4.42 -19.14 -7.92
C GLU A 91 -4.08 -18.49 -6.56
N LEU A 92 -3.47 -19.26 -5.65
CA LEU A 92 -3.14 -18.82 -4.29
C LEU A 92 -2.28 -17.55 -4.23
N GLY A 93 -1.52 -17.24 -5.28
CA GLY A 93 -0.73 -16.00 -5.37
C GLY A 93 -1.59 -14.74 -5.19
N TRP A 94 -2.81 -14.74 -5.74
CA TRP A 94 -3.75 -13.62 -5.59
C TRP A 94 -4.27 -13.49 -4.16
N LEU A 95 -4.52 -14.62 -3.48
CA LEU A 95 -4.92 -14.60 -2.07
C LEU A 95 -3.80 -14.06 -1.17
N TRP A 96 -2.56 -14.51 -1.36
CA TRP A 96 -1.41 -14.03 -0.59
C TRP A 96 -1.18 -12.54 -0.77
N THR A 97 -1.29 -12.06 -2.00
CA THR A 97 -1.12 -10.64 -2.32
C THR A 97 -2.28 -9.79 -1.80
N ALA A 98 -3.52 -10.31 -1.76
CA ALA A 98 -4.63 -9.65 -1.08
C ALA A 98 -4.36 -9.48 0.43
N ALA A 99 -3.89 -10.55 1.10
CA ALA A 99 -3.53 -10.52 2.51
C ALA A 99 -2.37 -9.54 2.78
N ALA A 100 -1.33 -9.56 1.94
CA ALA A 100 -0.20 -8.65 2.05
C ALA A 100 -0.61 -7.19 1.88
N ALA A 101 -1.39 -6.85 0.84
CA ALA A 101 -1.88 -5.49 0.62
C ALA A 101 -2.72 -4.98 1.80
N THR A 102 -3.67 -5.80 2.26
CA THR A 102 -4.55 -5.41 3.37
C THR A 102 -3.83 -5.31 4.71
N SER A 103 -2.72 -6.02 4.91
CA SER A 103 -1.90 -5.94 6.14
C SER A 103 -1.27 -4.57 6.39
N ILE A 104 -1.14 -3.73 5.35
CA ILE A 104 -0.61 -2.36 5.45
C ILE A 104 -1.47 -1.51 6.39
N GLY A 105 -2.79 -1.71 6.40
CA GLY A 105 -3.72 -0.99 7.26
C GLY A 105 -3.47 -1.26 8.75
N PRO A 106 -3.59 -2.52 9.22
CA PRO A 106 -3.27 -2.89 10.59
C PRO A 106 -1.86 -2.52 11.01
N TYR A 107 -0.85 -2.72 10.15
CA TYR A 107 0.52 -2.29 10.44
C TYR A 107 0.60 -0.79 10.71
N THR A 108 -0.01 0.03 9.84
CA THR A 108 -0.06 1.48 10.01
C THR A 108 -0.77 1.87 11.31
N ARG A 109 -1.88 1.22 11.65
CA ARG A 109 -2.63 1.53 12.88
C ARG A 109 -1.86 1.16 14.14
N VAL A 110 -1.25 -0.02 14.18
CA VAL A 110 -0.65 -0.58 15.41
C VAL A 110 0.78 -0.08 15.61
N VAL A 111 1.59 -0.08 14.54
CA VAL A 111 3.03 0.22 14.65
C VAL A 111 3.30 1.72 14.55
N LEU A 112 2.54 2.45 13.72
CA LEU A 112 2.73 3.90 13.53
C LEU A 112 1.73 4.73 14.33
N GLY A 113 0.66 4.13 14.88
CA GLY A 113 -0.44 4.86 15.51
C GLY A 113 -0.01 5.77 16.66
N GLU A 114 0.93 5.29 17.49
CA GLU A 114 1.52 6.06 18.59
C GLU A 114 2.26 7.29 18.07
N ASP A 115 3.14 7.12 17.08
CA ASP A 115 3.92 8.20 16.49
C ASP A 115 3.02 9.22 15.76
N ILE A 116 1.93 8.76 15.13
CA ILE A 116 0.94 9.62 14.47
C ILE A 116 0.23 10.50 15.50
N ALA A 117 -0.26 9.91 16.59
CA ALA A 117 -0.91 10.65 17.66
C ALA A 117 0.07 11.65 18.28
N ALA A 118 1.29 11.19 18.56
CA ALA A 118 2.33 12.03 19.13
C ALA A 118 2.73 13.18 18.18
N LEU A 119 2.86 12.98 16.87
CA LEU A 119 3.19 14.07 15.92
C LEU A 119 2.06 15.10 15.76
N ARG A 120 0.81 14.72 16.04
CA ARG A 120 -0.33 15.67 16.05
C ARG A 120 -0.35 16.54 17.29
N ASP A 121 0.05 15.98 18.44
CA ASP A 121 -0.14 16.61 19.75
C ASP A 121 1.17 17.03 20.44
N ALA A 122 2.34 16.70 19.88
CA ALA A 122 3.63 16.95 20.53
C ALA A 122 4.05 18.42 20.54
N GLY A 123 4.52 18.87 21.71
CA GLY A 123 5.37 20.05 21.83
C GLY A 123 6.72 19.86 21.13
N THR A 124 7.38 20.97 20.79
CA THR A 124 8.56 21.04 19.92
C THR A 124 9.74 20.15 20.33
N ALA A 125 9.93 19.87 21.62
CA ALA A 125 11.11 19.15 22.12
C ALA A 125 11.19 17.66 21.71
N LYS A 126 10.08 17.00 21.39
CA LYS A 126 10.05 15.56 21.04
C LYS A 126 9.81 15.27 19.56
N VAL A 127 9.42 16.28 18.77
CA VAL A 127 9.04 16.14 17.36
C VAL A 127 10.16 15.49 16.54
N ALA A 128 11.41 15.89 16.76
CA ALA A 128 12.55 15.36 16.00
C ALA A 128 12.73 13.83 16.16
N THR A 129 12.65 13.33 17.40
CA THR A 129 12.82 11.90 17.67
C THR A 129 11.65 11.09 17.13
N ILE A 130 10.42 11.56 17.36
CA ILE A 130 9.21 10.88 16.88
C ILE A 130 9.17 10.87 15.35
N ALA A 131 9.47 12.00 14.70
CA ALA A 131 9.49 12.10 13.23
C ALA A 131 10.53 11.17 12.61
N ARG A 132 11.71 11.02 13.22
CA ARG A 132 12.73 10.06 12.75
C ARG A 132 12.23 8.62 12.86
N ARG A 133 11.67 8.23 14.00
CA ARG A 133 11.10 6.89 14.21
C ARG A 133 9.98 6.62 13.20
N PHE A 134 9.03 7.55 13.08
CA PHE A 134 7.92 7.50 12.14
C PHE A 134 8.41 7.29 10.69
N CYS A 135 9.39 8.09 10.25
CA CYS A 135 9.95 7.99 8.89
C CYS A 135 10.64 6.65 8.66
N MET A 136 11.39 6.12 9.63
CA MET A 136 12.02 4.80 9.52
C MET A 136 10.98 3.67 9.42
N LEU A 137 9.88 3.77 10.18
CA LEU A 137 8.79 2.79 10.18
C LEU A 137 7.88 2.89 8.93
N HIS A 138 8.11 3.85 8.03
CA HIS A 138 7.38 3.92 6.76
C HIS A 138 7.84 2.88 5.73
N HIS A 139 9.15 2.62 5.67
CA HIS A 139 9.77 1.79 4.63
C HIS A 139 9.27 0.33 4.60
N PRO A 140 8.95 -0.34 5.72
CA PRO A 140 8.38 -1.69 5.68
C PRO A 140 7.12 -1.80 4.83
N ARG A 141 6.26 -0.77 4.82
CA ARG A 141 5.04 -0.77 3.98
C ARG A 141 5.37 -0.74 2.50
N THR A 142 6.41 0.00 2.12
CA THR A 142 6.91 0.04 0.74
C THR A 142 7.46 -1.31 0.30
N LEU A 143 8.20 -2.00 1.18
CA LEU A 143 8.67 -3.36 0.89
C LEU A 143 7.51 -4.33 0.69
N ILE A 144 6.48 -4.29 1.56
CA ILE A 144 5.28 -5.11 1.43
C ILE A 144 4.55 -4.81 0.12
N ALA A 145 4.36 -3.55 -0.23
CA ALA A 145 3.66 -3.15 -1.45
C ALA A 145 4.45 -3.52 -2.72
N ALA A 146 5.77 -3.32 -2.73
CA ALA A 146 6.65 -3.72 -3.83
C ALA A 146 6.65 -5.24 -4.01
N ALA A 147 6.72 -6.01 -2.92
CA ALA A 147 6.61 -7.47 -2.97
C ALA A 147 5.24 -7.92 -3.50
N THR A 148 4.16 -7.26 -3.05
CA THR A 148 2.80 -7.51 -3.54
C THR A 148 2.72 -7.32 -5.06
N PHE A 149 3.25 -6.20 -5.57
CA PHE A 149 3.26 -5.90 -7.00
C PHE A 149 4.14 -6.89 -7.78
N ALA A 150 5.32 -7.25 -7.28
CA ALA A 150 6.21 -8.21 -7.93
C ALA A 150 5.56 -9.60 -8.04
N VAL A 151 4.88 -10.06 -6.99
CA VAL A 151 4.12 -11.32 -7.02
C VAL A 151 2.94 -11.23 -7.99
N ALA A 152 2.22 -10.12 -8.02
CA ALA A 152 1.11 -9.90 -8.97
C ALA A 152 1.59 -9.97 -10.42
N LEU A 153 2.70 -9.30 -10.76
CA LEU A 153 3.33 -9.37 -12.09
C LEU A 153 3.71 -10.80 -12.48
N ARG A 154 4.30 -11.54 -11.54
CA ARG A 154 4.64 -12.96 -11.76
C ARG A 154 3.38 -13.80 -12.00
N SER A 155 2.34 -13.62 -11.17
CA SER A 155 1.07 -14.34 -11.32
C SER A 155 0.36 -14.00 -12.63
N LEU A 156 0.47 -12.76 -13.12
CA LEU A 156 -0.05 -12.37 -14.43
C LEU A 156 0.62 -13.14 -15.58
N SER A 157 1.92 -13.42 -15.46
CA SER A 157 2.69 -14.16 -16.48
C SER A 157 2.52 -15.69 -16.42
N THR A 158 1.80 -16.22 -15.43
CA THR A 158 1.65 -17.67 -15.26
C THR A 158 0.58 -18.22 -16.22
N PRO A 159 0.90 -19.20 -17.08
CA PRO A 159 -0.09 -19.82 -17.97
C PRO A 159 -1.23 -20.45 -17.17
N ARG A 160 -2.45 -20.37 -17.69
CA ARG A 160 -3.60 -21.06 -17.09
C ARG A 160 -3.33 -22.57 -17.09
N ARG A 161 -3.52 -23.19 -15.92
CA ARG A 161 -3.49 -24.64 -15.77
C ARG A 161 -4.84 -25.25 -16.08
#